data_AF-A0A920KSY8-F1
#
_entry.id   AF-A0A920KSY8-F1
#
_cell.length_a   1.000
_cell.length_b   1.000
_cell.length_c   1.000
_cell.angle_alpha   90.00
_cell.angle_beta   90.00
_cell.angle_gamma   90.00
#
_symmetry.space_group_name_H-M   'P 1'
#
loop_
_entity.id
_entity.type
_entity.pdbx_description
1 polymer ?
#
loop_
_entity_poly.entity_id
_entity_poly.type
_entity_poly.pdbx_seq_one_letter_code
_entity_poly.pdbx_strand_id
1 'polypeptide(L)'
;MGEVDYTYLASGVPGTVYGLLEAHKNFGVLTLEQIMKPVIEQAENGIVVSSDLNYVIDVTPQLRSDAESFSIFFDNGEPLKEFSIMKRPDLANTFKEISKHGAKGFYEGIVADKIVEAMEKNGWLNYS
;
A
#
# COMPACT_ATOMS: atom_id res chain seq x y z
N MET A 1 -8.75 -25.67 -13.86
CA MET A 1 -9.24 -25.15 -12.58
C MET A 1 -7.98 -24.86 -11.78
N GLY A 2 -7.44 -23.65 -11.91
CA GLY A 2 -6.16 -23.29 -11.30
C GLY A 2 -6.41 -22.88 -9.87
N GLU A 3 -5.81 -23.60 -8.91
CA GLU A 3 -5.69 -23.11 -7.55
C GLU A 3 -4.95 -21.77 -7.59
N VAL A 4 -5.65 -20.72 -7.18
CA VAL A 4 -5.02 -19.43 -6.91
C VAL A 4 -4.46 -19.57 -5.51
N ASP A 5 -3.14 -19.76 -5.40
CA ASP A 5 -2.45 -19.86 -4.11
C ASP A 5 -2.49 -18.50 -3.40
N TYR A 6 -3.42 -18.36 -2.46
CA TYR A 6 -3.57 -17.18 -1.59
C TYR A 6 -2.60 -17.26 -0.41
N THR A 7 -1.31 -17.37 -0.68
CA THR A 7 -0.28 -17.23 0.36
C THR A 7 0.56 -15.99 0.11
N TYR A 8 0.94 -15.31 1.20
CA TYR A 8 1.88 -14.17 1.21
C TYR A 8 3.24 -14.48 0.54
N LEU A 9 3.49 -15.72 0.11
CA LEU A 9 4.55 -16.12 -0.83
C LEU A 9 4.49 -15.37 -2.17
N ALA A 10 3.32 -14.85 -2.58
CA ALA A 10 3.18 -14.01 -3.77
C ALA A 10 3.74 -12.58 -3.58
N SER A 11 4.04 -12.17 -2.35
CA SER A 11 4.61 -10.85 -2.00
C SER A 11 6.12 -10.95 -1.75
N GLY A 12 6.88 -11.50 -2.70
CA GLY A 12 8.34 -11.36 -2.70
C GLY A 12 8.71 -9.88 -2.53
N VAL A 13 9.80 -9.57 -1.81
CA VAL A 13 10.29 -8.21 -1.48
C VAL A 13 9.81 -7.21 -2.52
N PRO A 14 8.94 -6.23 -2.19
CA PRO A 14 8.18 -5.48 -3.18
C PRO A 14 9.11 -4.81 -4.22
N GLY A 15 9.29 -5.44 -5.38
CA GLY A 15 10.28 -5.02 -6.38
C GLY A 15 9.88 -3.75 -7.13
N THR A 16 8.59 -3.42 -7.10
CA THR A 16 8.02 -2.24 -7.77
C THR A 16 8.65 -0.94 -7.28
N VAL A 17 8.86 -0.79 -5.96
CA VAL A 17 9.44 0.45 -5.41
C VAL A 17 10.87 0.62 -5.89
N TYR A 18 11.70 -0.43 -5.77
CA TYR A 18 13.07 -0.41 -6.28
C TYR A 18 13.13 -0.14 -7.78
N GLY A 19 12.31 -0.85 -8.57
CA GLY A 19 12.28 -0.69 -10.02
C GLY A 19 11.90 0.72 -10.46
N LEU A 20 10.87 1.31 -9.83
CA LEU A 20 10.45 2.69 -10.12
C LEU A 20 11.51 3.71 -9.70
N LEU A 21 12.14 3.52 -8.54
CA LEU A 21 13.21 4.40 -8.07
C LEU A 21 14.47 4.30 -8.94
N GLU A 22 14.85 3.10 -9.39
CA GLU A 22 15.99 2.91 -10.28
C GLU A 22 15.69 3.47 -11.69
N ALA A 23 14.47 3.28 -12.20
CA ALA A 23 14.03 3.93 -13.43
C ALA A 23 14.05 5.46 -13.30
N HIS A 24 13.56 6.00 -12.19
CA HIS A 24 13.59 7.43 -11.91
C HIS A 24 15.02 7.97 -11.79
N LYS A 25 15.93 7.22 -11.15
CA LYS A 25 17.34 7.60 -11.06
C LYS A 25 18.01 7.67 -12.43
N ASN A 26 17.67 6.75 -13.33
CA ASN A 26 18.30 6.65 -14.65
C ASN A 26 17.65 7.56 -15.71
N PHE A 27 16.35 7.86 -15.58
CA PHE A 27 15.58 8.54 -16.62
C PHE A 27 14.71 9.71 -16.12
N GLY A 28 14.67 9.95 -14.81
CA GLY A 28 13.87 11.00 -14.20
C GLY A 28 14.42 12.39 -14.48
N VAL A 29 13.50 13.34 -14.70
CA VAL A 29 13.82 14.76 -14.93
C VAL A 29 13.51 15.59 -13.69
N LEU A 30 12.40 15.28 -13.01
CA LEU A 30 12.00 15.94 -11.77
C LEU A 30 12.71 15.29 -10.58
N THR A 31 12.80 16.00 -9.46
CA THR A 31 13.29 15.39 -8.22
C THR A 31 12.26 14.41 -7.66
N LEU A 32 12.73 13.45 -6.86
CA LEU A 32 11.85 12.49 -6.20
C LEU A 32 10.79 13.20 -5.34
N GLU A 33 11.18 14.27 -4.64
CA GLU A 33 10.26 15.09 -3.86
C GLU A 33 9.14 15.70 -4.71
N GLN A 34 9.47 16.21 -5.90
CA GLN A 34 8.49 16.80 -6.80
C GLN A 34 7.46 15.78 -7.30
N ILE A 35 7.88 14.56 -7.63
CA ILE A 35 6.96 13.52 -8.10
C ILE A 35 6.15 12.89 -6.97
N MET A 36 6.71 12.82 -5.76
CA MET A 36 6.05 12.22 -4.61
C MET A 36 5.03 13.17 -3.97
N LYS A 37 5.24 14.49 -4.05
CA LYS A 37 4.34 15.50 -3.48
C LYS A 37 2.85 15.27 -3.81
N PRO A 38 2.41 15.15 -5.08
CA PRO A 38 0.98 15.00 -5.38
C PRO A 38 0.39 13.69 -4.84
N VAL A 39 1.16 12.60 -4.81
CA VAL A 39 0.67 11.31 -4.28
C VAL A 39 0.65 11.27 -2.75
N ILE A 40 1.56 11.99 -2.09
CA ILE A 40 1.48 12.22 -0.64
C ILE A 40 0.21 13.01 -0.32
N GLU A 41 -0.04 14.12 -1.02
CA GLU A 41 -1.23 14.95 -0.81
C GLU A 41 -2.53 14.16 -1.05
N GLN A 42 -2.58 13.31 -2.07
CA GLN A 42 -3.73 12.43 -2.32
C GLN A 42 -3.93 11.40 -1.20
N ALA A 43 -2.85 10.82 -0.67
CA ALA A 43 -2.95 9.86 0.42
C ALA A 43 -3.38 10.54 1.75
N GLU A 44 -2.93 11.77 2.01
CA GLU A 44 -3.28 12.53 3.23
C GLU A 44 -4.69 13.12 3.18
N ASN A 45 -5.00 13.84 2.10
CA ASN A 45 -6.27 14.54 1.93
C ASN A 45 -7.39 13.60 1.47
N GLY A 46 -6.99 12.49 0.87
CA GLY A 46 -7.86 11.44 0.38
C GLY A 46 -8.22 11.61 -1.09
N ILE A 47 -8.74 10.54 -1.66
CA ILE A 47 -9.26 10.48 -3.02
C ILE A 47 -10.76 10.23 -2.99
N VAL A 48 -11.46 10.66 -4.04
CA VAL A 48 -12.87 10.34 -4.24
C VAL A 48 -12.99 8.86 -4.58
N VAL A 49 -13.85 8.14 -3.86
CA VAL A 49 -14.17 6.75 -4.16
C VAL A 49 -15.00 6.69 -5.43
N SER A 50 -14.43 6.12 -6.49
CA SER A 50 -15.14 5.88 -7.76
C SER A 50 -16.10 4.70 -7.64
N SER A 51 -17.02 4.58 -8.60
CA SER A 51 -17.92 3.43 -8.73
C SER A 51 -17.13 2.12 -8.83
N ASP A 52 -16.03 2.13 -9.62
CA ASP A 52 -15.14 0.97 -9.77
C ASP A 52 -14.47 0.58 -8.45
N LEU A 53 -13.97 1.55 -7.68
CA LEU A 53 -13.34 1.26 -6.38
C LEU A 53 -14.37 0.72 -5.39
N ASN A 54 -15.55 1.33 -5.30
CA ASN A 54 -16.64 0.84 -4.46
C ASN A 54 -17.00 -0.62 -4.80
N TYR A 55 -17.18 -0.92 -6.09
CA TYR A 55 -17.49 -2.26 -6.57
C TYR A 55 -16.40 -3.27 -6.23
N VAL A 56 -15.13 -2.95 -6.50
CA VAL A 56 -14.00 -3.85 -6.21
C VAL A 56 -13.88 -4.13 -4.71
N ILE A 57 -14.12 -3.15 -3.85
CA ILE A 57 -14.13 -3.36 -2.40
C ILE A 57 -15.21 -4.38 -2.01
N ASP A 58 -16.42 -4.26 -2.57
CA ASP A 58 -17.53 -5.15 -2.23
C ASP A 58 -17.29 -6.61 -2.65
N VAL A 59 -16.74 -6.80 -3.85
CA VAL A 59 -16.56 -8.15 -4.43
C VAL A 59 -15.24 -8.82 -4.04
N THR A 60 -14.37 -8.17 -3.26
CA THR A 60 -13.08 -8.73 -2.82
C THR A 60 -13.19 -9.26 -1.38
N PRO A 61 -13.52 -10.54 -1.17
CA PRO A 61 -13.79 -11.08 0.17
C PRO A 61 -12.58 -11.01 1.12
N GLN A 62 -11.36 -11.01 0.57
CA GLN A 62 -10.13 -10.93 1.36
C GLN A 62 -10.04 -9.63 2.17
N LEU A 63 -10.60 -8.53 1.65
CA LEU A 63 -10.63 -7.26 2.37
C LEU A 63 -11.53 -7.30 3.61
N ARG A 64 -12.50 -8.22 3.65
CA ARG A 64 -13.36 -8.44 4.83
C ARG A 64 -12.71 -9.35 5.87
N SER A 65 -11.85 -10.28 5.45
CA SER A 65 -11.20 -11.23 6.36
C SER A 65 -9.96 -10.69 7.06
N ASP A 66 -9.29 -9.70 6.48
CA ASP A 66 -8.15 -9.02 7.10
C ASP A 66 -8.60 -7.78 7.88
N ALA A 67 -8.23 -7.69 9.16
CA ALA A 67 -8.71 -6.62 10.04
C ALA A 67 -8.18 -5.23 9.63
N GLU A 68 -6.94 -5.17 9.14
CA GLU A 68 -6.34 -3.91 8.69
C GLU A 68 -7.05 -3.42 7.42
N SER A 69 -7.18 -4.28 6.41
CA SER A 69 -7.93 -4.01 5.19
C SER A 69 -9.38 -3.62 5.46
N PHE A 70 -10.05 -4.31 6.38
CA PHE A 70 -11.42 -4.00 6.76
C PHE A 70 -11.54 -2.57 7.29
N SER A 71 -10.61 -2.16 8.17
CA SER A 71 -10.59 -0.80 8.73
C SER A 71 -10.34 0.30 7.68
N ILE A 72 -9.70 -0.04 6.57
CA ILE A 72 -9.36 0.91 5.48
C ILE A 72 -10.52 1.05 4.49
N PHE A 73 -11.15 -0.08 4.12
CA PHE A 73 -12.05 -0.15 2.98
C PHE A 73 -13.54 -0.26 3.36
N PHE A 74 -13.87 -0.42 4.63
CA PHE A 74 -15.25 -0.53 5.10
C PHE A 74 -15.57 0.50 6.18
N ASP A 75 -16.78 1.05 6.11
CA ASP A 75 -17.36 1.92 7.13
C ASP A 75 -18.67 1.29 7.62
N ASN A 76 -18.78 1.02 8.93
CA ASN A 76 -19.92 0.32 9.54
C ASN A 76 -20.29 -1.02 8.87
N GLY A 77 -19.29 -1.76 8.35
CA GLY A 77 -19.47 -3.07 7.70
C GLY A 77 -19.82 -3.01 6.22
N GLU A 78 -20.07 -1.82 5.69
CA GLU A 78 -20.34 -1.58 4.27
C GLU A 78 -19.09 -1.07 3.55
N PRO A 79 -18.89 -1.43 2.27
CA PRO A 79 -17.84 -0.83 1.44
C PRO A 79 -17.89 0.69 1.50
N LEU A 80 -16.73 1.34 1.45
CA LEU A 80 -16.66 2.80 1.33
C LEU A 80 -17.57 3.28 0.20
N LYS A 81 -18.46 4.23 0.52
CA LYS A 81 -19.49 4.69 -0.40
C LYS A 81 -18.88 5.39 -1.61
N GLU A 82 -19.49 5.19 -2.77
CA GLU A 82 -19.18 5.98 -3.95
C GLU A 82 -19.29 7.49 -3.64
N PHE A 83 -18.39 8.27 -4.23
CA PHE A 83 -18.22 9.71 -4.01
C PHE A 83 -17.80 10.15 -2.60
N SER A 84 -17.61 9.21 -1.66
CA SER A 84 -16.97 9.51 -0.37
C SER A 84 -15.46 9.76 -0.53
N ILE A 85 -14.81 10.24 0.53
CA ILE A 85 -13.36 10.50 0.55
C ILE A 85 -12.65 9.38 1.31
N MET A 86 -11.77 8.65 0.62
CA MET A 86 -10.90 7.64 1.22
C MET A 86 -9.52 8.24 1.51
N LYS A 87 -9.13 8.29 2.78
CA LYS A 87 -7.80 8.74 3.23
C LYS A 87 -6.89 7.55 3.55
N ARG A 88 -5.59 7.69 3.31
CA ARG A 88 -4.56 6.67 3.52
C ARG A 88 -3.35 7.27 4.25
N PRO A 89 -3.50 7.73 5.51
CA PRO A 89 -2.44 8.44 6.24
C PRO A 89 -1.18 7.59 6.45
N ASP A 90 -1.30 6.28 6.68
CA ASP A 90 -0.13 5.40 6.80
C ASP A 90 0.62 5.27 5.47
N LEU A 91 -0.11 5.18 4.34
CA LEU A 91 0.49 5.19 3.01
C LEU A 91 1.18 6.53 2.72
N ALA A 92 0.58 7.65 3.15
CA ALA A 92 1.21 8.95 3.03
C ALA A 92 2.54 9.01 3.78
N ASN A 93 2.62 8.42 4.98
CA ASN A 93 3.87 8.34 5.73
C ASN A 93 4.91 7.50 5.00
N THR A 94 4.53 6.34 4.45
CA THR A 94 5.43 5.54 3.59
C THR A 94 5.95 6.35 2.39
N PHE A 95 5.08 7.11 1.72
CA PHE A 95 5.48 7.98 0.61
C PHE A 95 6.41 9.11 1.04
N LYS A 96 6.22 9.69 2.24
CA LYS A 96 7.13 10.68 2.80
C LYS A 96 8.52 10.11 3.07
N GLU A 97 8.60 8.90 3.61
CA GLU A 97 9.88 8.23 3.85
C GLU A 97 10.61 7.96 2.53
N ILE A 98 9.92 7.44 1.51
CA ILE A 98 10.48 7.27 0.16
C ILE A 98 10.93 8.61 -0.42
N SER A 99 10.11 9.65 -0.32
CA SER A 99 10.42 10.98 -0.85
C SER A 99 11.71 11.55 -0.26
N LYS A 100 11.92 11.38 1.04
CA LYS A 100 13.10 11.89 1.77
C LYS A 100 14.35 11.02 1.62
N HIS A 101 14.17 9.70 1.61
CA HIS A 101 15.27 8.75 1.79
C HIS A 101 15.48 7.81 0.58
N GLY A 102 14.69 7.98 -0.48
CA GLY A 102 14.73 7.12 -1.66
C GLY A 102 14.44 5.67 -1.32
N ALA A 103 15.22 4.74 -1.88
CA ALA A 103 15.04 3.31 -1.65
C ALA A 103 15.14 2.95 -0.16
N LYS A 104 16.02 3.62 0.58
CA LYS A 104 16.18 3.38 2.03
C LYS A 104 14.92 3.69 2.82
N GLY A 105 14.12 4.66 2.38
CA GLY A 105 12.86 5.00 3.03
C GLY A 105 11.80 3.88 2.97
N PHE A 106 11.99 2.88 2.11
CA PHE A 106 11.09 1.72 2.00
C PHE A 106 11.73 0.42 2.49
N TYR A 107 13.01 0.20 2.17
CA TYR A 107 13.70 -1.06 2.47
C TYR A 107 14.48 -1.04 3.79
N GLU A 108 14.59 0.11 4.45
CA GLU A 108 15.24 0.27 5.74
C GLU A 108 14.35 1.06 6.71
N GLY A 109 14.64 0.98 8.01
CA GLY A 109 13.98 1.77 9.05
C GLY A 109 12.48 1.46 9.20
N ILE A 110 11.70 2.48 9.57
CA ILE A 110 10.33 2.30 10.08
C ILE A 110 9.37 1.61 9.10
N VAL A 111 9.51 1.83 7.79
CA VAL A 111 8.66 1.17 6.79
C VAL A 111 9.02 -0.32 6.70
N ALA A 112 10.32 -0.64 6.65
CA ALA A 112 10.78 -2.02 6.64
C ALA A 112 10.40 -2.76 7.92
N ASP A 113 10.56 -2.13 9.08
CA ASP A 113 10.17 -2.69 10.38
C ASP A 113 8.67 -3.01 10.41
N LYS A 114 7.81 -2.10 9.93
CA LYS A 114 6.37 -2.33 9.82
C LYS A 114 6.01 -3.47 8.86
N ILE A 115 6.75 -3.62 7.75
CA ILE A 115 6.55 -4.73 6.82
C ILE A 115 6.90 -6.05 7.51
N VAL A 116 8.04 -6.12 8.22
CA VAL A 116 8.46 -7.31 8.97
C VAL A 116 7.44 -7.65 10.05
N GLU A 117 7.01 -6.68 10.85
CA GLU A 117 5.98 -6.89 11.89
C GLU A 117 4.67 -7.43 11.30
N ALA A 118 4.21 -6.87 10.18
CA ALA A 118 3.02 -7.35 9.49
C ALA A 118 3.19 -8.79 8.96
N MET A 119 4.38 -9.15 8.48
CA MET A 119 4.68 -10.51 8.03
C MET A 119 4.73 -11.51 9.20
N GLU A 120 5.34 -11.12 10.33
CA GLU A 120 5.43 -11.93 11.53
C GLU A 120 4.05 -12.22 12.13
N LYS A 121 3.24 -11.17 12.29
CA LYS A 121 1.88 -11.25 12.85
C LYS A 121 0.96 -12.16 12.03
N ASN A 122 1.20 -12.26 10.73
CA ASN A 122 0.45 -13.09 9.80
C ASN A 122 1.09 -14.47 9.53
N GLY A 123 2.06 -14.88 10.35
CA GLY A 123 2.52 -16.27 10.45
C GLY A 123 3.69 -16.67 9.55
N TRP A 124 4.46 -15.72 9.00
CA TRP A 124 5.55 -16.01 8.06
C TRP A 124 6.79 -16.68 8.69
N LEU A 125 7.08 -16.43 9.98
CA LEU A 125 8.26 -17.00 10.68
C LEU A 125 8.01 -18.32 11.43
N ASN A 126 6.82 -18.94 11.31
CA ASN A 126 6.53 -20.22 11.99
C ASN A 126 7.04 -21.46 11.23
N TYR A 127 7.91 -21.28 10.24
CA TYR A 127 8.70 -22.35 9.61
C TYR A 127 10.19 -22.13 9.92
N SER A 128 10.59 -22.47 11.13
CA SER A 128 11.99 -22.79 11.48
C SER A 128 12.03 -24.05 12.34
#